data_AF-A0A8H3WX80-F1
#
_entry.id   AF-A0A8H3WX80-F1
#
_cell.length_a   1.000
_cell.length_b   1.000
_cell.length_c   1.000
_cell.angle_alpha   90.00
_cell.angle_beta   90.00
_cell.angle_gamma   90.00
#
_symmetry.space_group_name_H-M   'P 1'
#
loop_
_entity.id
_entity.type
_entity.pdbx_description
1 polymer ?
#
loop_
_entity_poly.entity_id
_entity_poly.type
_entity_poly.pdbx_seq_one_letter_code
_entity_poly.pdbx_strand_id
1 'polypeptide(L)'
;MVVQLTTDCIEEILKYLSNDVKTLHSCLLVNRSWCRLTVPILWCNPWKYKFDIGEEKFNQAMTMILLSFIPLEIREVLRQQYKNVVIDFPPARTPLFKYTSYCQYLPRYDIRQLWNEIENRNGLAYSIPDYVRYFYMKHIYMMFINSNSNLKHLELPQHMRRLIDFCACREGLSQLLVLECNANYDSGSFYEIAEICRSLQKLIVDCDHDNDGLATLIRNQHGLEYLEIASLEGDECTNIGNALKTQADTLSHIRLSFLACISPKILWSFINLRTLQFDLIDLGASYVEEILELANFPYLEVLDIFGLKCELHINLLTRLIKQTQHTLQRLYWNEVTKPMEEDLRSYLEAISLNCPNLKFITIPYMNQVKDLFENLLISCKQLEGIKIVICEKVIANWVFECLGKKSSKNLHLINLSEGWWFSHTELEAFFKMWKERKPMIFISPRDTIQDRKIIGVIEKYLQLGTIKKHIDIGFDMNHIRWIKDSWRIGPVYDR
;
A
#
# COMPACT_ATOMS: atom_id res chain seq x y z
N MET A 1 15.89 49.45 -0.79
CA MET A 1 14.67 48.64 -0.55
C MET A 1 15.09 47.20 -0.38
N VAL A 2 14.84 46.59 0.79
CA VAL A 2 14.96 45.13 0.90
C VAL A 2 13.70 44.55 0.27
N VAL A 3 13.85 43.85 -0.85
CA VAL A 3 12.74 43.16 -1.50
C VAL A 3 12.29 42.04 -0.55
N GLN A 4 11.10 42.19 0.04
CA GLN A 4 10.50 41.13 0.85
C GLN A 4 9.78 40.15 -0.07
N LEU A 5 10.01 38.85 0.14
CA LEU A 5 9.24 37.80 -0.52
C LEU A 5 7.76 37.93 -0.15
N THR A 6 6.87 37.72 -1.11
CA THR A 6 5.43 37.68 -0.87
C THR A 6 5.06 36.47 -0.01
N THR A 7 3.91 36.53 0.65
CA THR A 7 3.35 35.42 1.44
C THR A 7 3.30 34.12 0.63
N ASP A 8 2.84 34.20 -0.62
CA ASP A 8 2.70 33.04 -1.50
C ASP A 8 4.06 32.38 -1.81
N CYS A 9 5.10 33.19 -2.02
CA CYS A 9 6.46 32.67 -2.20
C CYS A 9 6.98 31.99 -0.92
N ILE A 10 6.72 32.55 0.26
CA ILE A 10 7.13 31.94 1.53
C ILE A 10 6.39 30.63 1.76
N GLU A 11 5.09 30.58 1.48
CA GLU A 11 4.30 29.36 1.61
C GLU A 11 4.84 28.24 0.72
N GLU A 12 5.17 28.55 -0.53
CA GLU A 12 5.75 27.60 -1.46
C GLU A 12 7.12 27.08 -0.97
N ILE A 13 7.99 27.97 -0.48
CA ILE A 13 9.26 27.58 0.15
C ILE A 13 9.03 26.64 1.34
N LEU A 14 8.06 26.95 2.21
CA LEU A 14 7.76 26.12 3.38
C LEU A 14 7.18 24.75 2.98
N LYS A 15 6.44 24.64 1.88
CA LYS A 15 5.95 23.35 1.35
C LYS A 15 7.11 22.44 0.93
N TYR A 16 8.18 22.97 0.33
CA TYR A 16 9.38 22.18 0.05
C TYR A 16 10.08 21.66 1.32
N LEU A 17 9.86 22.30 2.46
CA LEU A 17 10.40 21.91 3.76
C LEU A 17 9.47 20.97 4.54
N SER A 18 8.37 20.49 3.95
CA SER A 18 7.34 19.71 4.65
C SER A 18 7.85 18.45 5.34
N ASN A 19 9.01 17.92 4.96
CA ASN A 19 9.59 16.70 5.54
C ASN A 19 10.80 16.99 6.46
N ASP A 20 11.11 18.27 6.72
CA ASP A 20 12.17 18.69 7.63
C ASP A 20 11.57 19.46 8.82
N VAL A 21 11.13 18.69 9.84
CA VAL A 21 10.49 19.25 11.03
C VAL A 21 11.40 20.20 11.81
N LYS A 22 12.73 20.01 11.77
CA LYS A 22 13.70 20.85 12.50
C LYS A 22 13.81 22.22 11.85
N THR A 23 13.87 22.25 10.52
CA THR A 23 13.88 23.51 9.76
C THR A 23 12.53 24.22 9.88
N LEU A 24 11.40 23.50 9.79
CA LEU A 24 10.07 24.09 10.04
C LEU A 24 9.95 24.66 11.45
N HIS A 25 10.47 23.98 12.48
CA HIS A 25 10.51 24.54 13.83
C HIS A 25 11.29 25.86 13.89
N SER A 26 12.42 25.95 13.20
CA SER A 26 13.21 27.19 13.12
C SER A 26 12.43 28.30 12.40
N CYS A 27 11.67 27.96 11.35
CA CYS A 27 10.79 28.87 10.62
C CYS A 27 9.69 29.47 11.50
N LEU A 28 9.11 28.69 12.43
CA LEU A 28 8.11 29.19 13.38
C LEU A 28 8.62 30.36 14.24
N LEU A 29 9.93 30.38 14.53
CA LEU A 29 10.55 31.34 15.44
C LEU A 29 10.99 32.64 14.76
N VAL A 30 10.92 32.71 13.42
CA VAL A 30 11.39 33.87 12.65
C VAL A 30 10.55 35.11 12.96
N ASN A 31 9.24 35.05 12.74
CA ASN A 31 8.28 36.10 13.08
C ASN A 31 6.84 35.57 13.02
N ARG A 32 5.86 36.43 13.36
CA ARG A 32 4.43 36.07 13.36
C ARG A 32 3.91 35.59 12.01
N SER A 33 4.39 36.16 10.90
CA SER A 33 3.93 35.78 9.55
C SER A 33 4.41 34.39 9.18
N TRP A 34 5.70 34.10 9.39
CA TRP A 34 6.26 32.76 9.19
C TRP A 34 5.59 31.73 10.10
N CYS A 35 5.39 32.06 11.38
CA CYS A 35 4.67 31.20 12.32
C CYS A 35 3.28 30.81 11.79
N ARG A 36 2.50 31.78 11.30
CA ARG A 36 1.15 31.54 10.75
C ARG A 36 1.13 30.65 9.51
N LEU A 37 2.16 30.70 8.66
CA LEU A 37 2.26 29.87 7.46
C LEU A 37 2.81 28.47 7.74
N THR A 38 3.73 28.36 8.69
CA THR A 38 4.38 27.09 9.02
C THR A 38 3.49 26.16 9.86
N VAL A 39 2.65 26.70 10.77
CA VAL A 39 1.77 25.87 11.62
C VAL A 39 0.84 24.96 10.81
N PRO A 40 0.10 25.43 9.79
CA PRO A 40 -0.74 24.57 8.97
C PRO A 40 0.05 23.45 8.27
N ILE A 41 1.27 23.73 7.81
CA ILE A 41 2.14 22.74 7.14
C ILE A 41 2.57 21.64 8.11
N LEU A 42 2.94 22.02 9.34
CA LEU A 42 3.26 21.06 10.41
C LEU A 42 2.04 20.21 10.80
N TRP A 43 0.88 20.84 10.95
CA TRP A 43 -0.32 20.16 11.41
C TRP A 43 -1.15 19.49 10.31
N CYS A 44 -0.76 19.62 9.05
CA CYS A 44 -1.38 18.90 7.92
C CYS A 44 -1.31 17.38 8.09
N ASN A 45 -0.15 16.87 8.51
CA ASN A 45 0.04 15.48 8.92
C ASN A 45 1.09 15.47 10.05
N PRO A 46 0.69 15.69 11.31
CA PRO A 46 1.64 15.80 12.42
C PRO A 46 2.30 14.46 12.75
N TRP A 47 1.62 13.35 12.44
CA TRP A 47 2.02 11.98 12.77
C TRP A 47 3.30 11.55 12.06
N LYS A 48 3.58 12.10 10.87
CA LYS A 48 4.77 11.72 10.09
C LYS A 48 6.11 12.10 10.75
N TYR A 49 6.12 13.08 11.66
CA TYR A 49 7.33 13.54 12.35
C TYR A 49 7.66 12.72 13.60
N LYS A 50 6.84 11.72 13.94
CA LYS A 50 6.98 10.90 15.14
C LYS A 50 8.35 10.24 15.25
N PHE A 51 8.88 9.70 14.15
CA PHE A 51 10.21 9.10 14.15
C PHE A 51 11.35 10.12 14.31
N ASP A 52 11.24 11.29 13.66
CA ASP A 52 12.26 12.34 13.73
C ASP A 52 12.38 12.99 15.12
N ILE A 53 11.25 13.11 15.82
CA ILE A 53 11.15 13.68 17.18
C ILE A 53 11.50 12.62 18.24
N GLY A 54 11.27 11.35 17.92
CA GLY A 54 11.29 10.22 18.84
C GLY A 54 9.87 9.90 19.32
N GLU A 55 9.44 8.66 19.10
CA GLU A 55 8.06 8.20 19.29
C GLU A 55 7.51 8.49 20.68
N GLU A 56 8.27 8.17 21.73
CA GLU A 56 7.85 8.40 23.12
C GLU A 56 7.61 9.90 23.40
N LYS A 57 8.58 10.75 23.02
CA LYS A 57 8.49 12.21 23.20
C LYS A 57 7.33 12.81 22.41
N PHE A 58 7.12 12.34 21.18
CA PHE A 58 6.02 12.78 20.34
C PHE A 58 4.68 12.41 20.96
N ASN A 59 4.48 11.14 21.33
CA ASN A 59 3.23 10.66 21.94
C ASN A 59 2.93 11.42 23.24
N GLN A 60 3.94 11.61 24.10
CA GLN A 60 3.83 12.40 25.33
C GLN A 60 3.36 13.83 25.06
N ALA A 61 4.01 14.53 24.12
CA ALA A 61 3.67 15.91 23.79
C ALA A 61 2.28 16.02 23.14
N MET A 62 1.98 15.16 22.17
CA MET A 62 0.71 15.15 21.45
C MET A 62 -0.46 14.84 22.39
N THR A 63 -0.32 13.82 23.25
CA THR A 63 -1.33 13.50 24.28
C THR A 63 -1.59 14.70 25.18
N MET A 64 -0.55 15.37 25.69
CA MET A 64 -0.73 16.55 26.55
C MET A 64 -1.40 17.72 25.82
N ILE A 65 -1.06 17.94 24.56
CA ILE A 65 -1.69 18.98 23.74
C ILE A 65 -3.18 18.68 23.57
N LEU A 66 -3.55 17.48 23.12
CA LEU A 66 -4.95 17.12 22.88
C LEU A 66 -5.78 17.07 24.17
N LEU A 67 -5.22 16.54 25.26
CA LEU A 67 -5.88 16.59 26.57
C LEU A 67 -6.13 18.04 27.03
N SER A 68 -5.22 18.96 26.72
CA SER A 68 -5.39 20.38 27.06
C SER A 68 -6.54 21.05 26.28
N PHE A 69 -6.89 20.50 25.11
CA PHE A 69 -7.98 21.00 24.26
C PHE A 69 -9.35 20.45 24.66
N ILE A 70 -9.43 19.43 25.51
CA ILE A 70 -10.71 18.91 26.00
C ILE A 70 -11.37 19.98 26.89
N PRO A 71 -12.61 20.44 26.60
CA PRO A 71 -13.34 21.41 27.42
C PRO A 71 -13.55 20.94 28.85
N LEU A 72 -13.63 21.89 29.80
CA LEU A 72 -13.79 21.58 31.23
C LEU A 72 -15.06 20.79 31.51
N GLU A 73 -16.14 21.10 30.81
CA GLU A 73 -17.44 20.45 30.93
C GLU A 73 -17.35 18.96 30.60
N ILE A 74 -16.59 18.60 29.56
CA ILE A 74 -16.36 17.20 29.17
C ILE A 74 -15.48 16.48 30.21
N ARG A 75 -14.50 17.17 30.78
CA ARG A 75 -13.67 16.62 31.87
C ARG A 75 -14.48 16.36 33.13
N GLU A 76 -15.45 17.22 33.45
CA GLU A 76 -16.34 17.03 34.58
C GLU A 76 -17.29 15.86 34.36
N VAL A 77 -17.86 15.71 33.16
CA VAL A 77 -18.65 14.53 32.78
C VAL A 77 -17.82 13.24 32.96
N LEU A 78 -16.57 13.24 32.48
CA LEU A 78 -15.63 12.13 32.66
C LEU A 78 -15.44 11.77 34.15
N ARG A 79 -15.17 12.76 34.99
CA ARG A 79 -14.95 12.56 36.44
C ARG A 79 -16.21 12.06 37.15
N GLN A 80 -17.38 12.57 36.79
CA GLN A 80 -18.65 12.20 37.42
C GLN A 80 -19.11 10.81 37.00
N GLN A 81 -18.98 10.48 35.72
CA GLN A 81 -19.41 9.20 35.16
C GLN A 81 -18.46 8.06 35.54
N TYR A 82 -17.16 8.36 35.72
CA TYR A 82 -16.10 7.37 35.92
C TYR A 82 -15.28 7.64 37.18
N LYS A 83 -15.95 7.76 38.34
CA LYS A 83 -15.35 8.12 39.64
C LYS A 83 -14.15 7.27 40.08
N ASN A 84 -14.00 6.07 39.54
CA ASN A 84 -12.93 5.12 39.88
C ASN A 84 -11.69 5.27 38.98
N VAL A 85 -11.72 6.16 37.98
CA VAL A 85 -10.62 6.41 37.04
C VAL A 85 -10.20 7.87 37.13
N VAL A 86 -8.99 8.12 37.64
CA VAL A 86 -8.40 9.45 37.67
C VAL A 86 -7.51 9.62 36.45
N ILE A 87 -7.97 10.41 35.48
CA ILE A 87 -7.14 10.88 34.36
C ILE A 87 -6.58 12.24 34.75
N ASP A 88 -5.26 12.36 34.83
CA ASP A 88 -4.61 13.66 34.99
C ASP A 88 -4.74 14.48 33.69
N PHE A 89 -5.38 15.65 33.78
CA PHE A 89 -5.54 16.56 32.66
C PHE A 89 -4.63 17.77 32.84
N PRO A 90 -3.82 18.14 31.83
CA PRO A 90 -3.14 19.43 31.84
C PRO A 90 -4.14 20.57 31.95
N PRO A 91 -3.70 21.76 32.43
CA PRO A 91 -4.55 22.94 32.47
C PRO A 91 -5.23 23.18 31.13
N ALA A 92 -6.55 23.42 31.15
CA ALA A 92 -7.30 23.76 29.96
C ALA A 92 -6.71 25.02 29.32
N ARG A 93 -6.47 24.99 28.01
CA ARG A 93 -5.92 26.11 27.27
C ARG A 93 -6.69 26.32 25.98
N THR A 94 -6.99 27.59 25.68
CA THR A 94 -7.45 27.96 24.34
C THR A 94 -6.27 27.85 23.38
N PRO A 95 -6.34 27.03 22.33
CA PRO A 95 -5.24 26.89 21.40
C PRO A 95 -5.06 28.19 20.60
N LEU A 96 -3.80 28.58 20.38
CA LEU A 96 -3.46 29.76 19.58
C LEU A 96 -3.92 29.64 18.12
N PHE A 97 -3.97 28.41 17.60
CA PHE A 97 -4.42 28.08 16.26
C PHE A 97 -5.45 26.94 16.31
N LYS A 98 -6.25 26.80 15.25
CA LYS A 98 -7.15 25.65 15.10
C LYS A 98 -6.37 24.40 14.63
N TYR A 99 -5.46 23.92 15.45
CA TYR A 99 -4.49 22.89 15.11
C TYR A 99 -5.13 21.63 14.49
N THR A 100 -6.17 21.08 15.14
CA THR A 100 -6.84 19.86 14.66
C THR A 100 -7.57 20.06 13.34
N SER A 101 -8.02 21.28 13.02
CA SER A 101 -8.67 21.62 11.75
C SER A 101 -7.69 21.64 10.56
N TYR A 102 -6.39 21.81 10.80
CA TYR A 102 -5.39 21.71 9.72
C TYR A 102 -5.07 20.25 9.35
N CYS A 103 -5.40 19.29 10.21
CA CYS A 103 -5.07 17.90 10.02
C CYS A 103 -5.84 17.30 8.84
N GLN A 104 -5.10 16.75 7.88
CA GLN A 104 -5.63 16.09 6.69
C GLN A 104 -5.62 14.57 6.80
N TYR A 105 -4.81 14.00 7.70
CA TYR A 105 -4.69 12.56 7.93
C TYR A 105 -4.88 12.20 9.41
N LEU A 106 -5.79 11.27 9.69
CA LEU A 106 -6.06 10.78 11.04
C LEU A 106 -5.84 9.27 11.12
N PRO A 107 -4.65 8.80 11.57
CA PRO A 107 -4.31 7.40 11.66
C PRO A 107 -4.89 6.72 12.91
N ARG A 108 -5.44 5.51 12.76
CA ARG A 108 -6.06 4.79 13.88
C ARG A 108 -5.03 4.31 14.90
N TYR A 109 -3.83 3.92 14.42
CA TYR A 109 -2.76 3.40 15.26
C TYR A 109 -2.20 4.46 16.21
N ASP A 110 -1.83 5.65 15.71
CA ASP A 110 -1.25 6.68 16.57
C ASP A 110 -2.26 7.21 17.58
N ILE A 111 -3.54 7.36 17.21
CA ILE A 111 -4.59 7.70 18.16
C ILE A 111 -4.72 6.65 19.28
N ARG A 112 -4.57 5.36 18.95
CA ARG A 112 -4.48 4.29 19.95
C ARG A 112 -3.24 4.41 20.82
N GLN A 113 -2.09 4.82 20.29
CA GLN A 113 -0.88 5.05 21.09
C GLN A 113 -1.03 6.21 22.08
N LEU A 114 -1.76 7.26 21.71
CA LEU A 114 -2.05 8.36 22.64
C LEU A 114 -2.82 7.89 23.87
N TRP A 115 -3.70 6.91 23.72
CA TRP A 115 -4.38 6.30 24.85
C TRP A 115 -3.43 5.47 25.73
N ASN A 116 -2.56 4.66 25.13
CA ASN A 116 -1.57 3.88 25.88
C ASN A 116 -0.66 4.80 26.72
N GLU A 117 -0.34 6.00 26.22
CA GLU A 117 0.40 7.02 26.98
C GLU A 117 -0.36 7.50 28.23
N ILE A 118 -1.68 7.66 28.14
CA ILE A 118 -2.54 8.02 29.29
C ILE A 118 -2.55 6.89 30.32
N GLU A 119 -2.70 5.65 29.86
CA GLU A 119 -2.67 4.47 30.73
C GLU A 119 -1.34 4.38 31.49
N ASN A 120 -0.22 4.53 30.79
CA ASN A 120 1.12 4.48 31.38
C ASN A 120 1.34 5.58 32.42
N ARG A 121 0.96 6.83 32.11
CA ARG A 121 1.13 7.97 33.03
C ARG A 121 0.37 7.83 34.34
N ASN A 122 -0.83 7.26 34.29
CA ASN A 122 -1.65 7.10 35.47
C ASN A 122 -1.32 5.78 36.22
N GLY A 123 -0.39 4.97 35.73
CA GLY A 123 -0.08 3.65 36.30
C GLY A 123 -1.21 2.64 36.13
N LEU A 124 -2.07 2.84 35.12
CA LEU A 124 -3.35 2.15 34.95
C LEU A 124 -3.35 1.17 33.76
N ALA A 125 -2.16 0.70 33.32
CA ALA A 125 -1.96 -0.08 32.09
C ALA A 125 -2.85 -1.33 31.92
N TYR A 126 -3.59 -1.75 32.96
CA TYR A 126 -4.53 -2.88 32.90
C TYR A 126 -5.80 -2.68 33.75
N SER A 127 -6.08 -1.46 34.22
CA SER A 127 -7.18 -1.21 35.17
C SER A 127 -8.27 -0.26 34.65
N ILE A 128 -8.06 0.38 33.49
CA ILE A 128 -9.09 1.26 32.91
C ILE A 128 -10.09 0.42 32.10
N PRO A 129 -11.40 0.51 32.39
CA PRO A 129 -12.40 -0.17 31.59
C PRO A 129 -12.49 0.35 30.15
N ASP A 130 -12.77 -0.54 29.19
CA ASP A 130 -12.86 -0.22 27.76
C ASP A 130 -13.81 0.95 27.45
N TYR A 131 -14.88 1.12 28.22
CA TYR A 131 -15.82 2.23 28.00
C TYR A 131 -15.20 3.62 28.20
N VAL A 132 -14.20 3.76 29.09
CA VAL A 132 -13.49 5.04 29.29
C VAL A 132 -12.57 5.31 28.11
N ARG A 133 -11.86 4.26 27.65
CA ARG A 133 -11.05 4.30 26.43
C ARG A 133 -11.89 4.76 25.24
N TYR A 134 -13.06 4.16 25.06
CA TYR A 134 -14.00 4.52 24.02
C TYR A 134 -14.44 5.97 24.10
N PHE A 135 -14.88 6.44 25.26
CA PHE A 135 -15.28 7.83 25.46
C PHE A 135 -14.14 8.80 25.08
N TYR A 136 -12.92 8.54 25.56
CA TYR A 136 -11.76 9.37 25.24
C TYR A 136 -11.46 9.40 23.74
N MET A 137 -11.41 8.22 23.10
CA MET A 137 -11.15 8.11 21.68
C MET A 137 -12.22 8.85 20.87
N LYS A 138 -13.52 8.71 21.21
CA LYS A 138 -14.61 9.48 20.59
C LYS A 138 -14.31 10.98 20.59
N HIS A 139 -13.94 11.55 21.73
CA HIS A 139 -13.69 12.98 21.81
C HIS A 139 -12.49 13.42 21.00
N ILE A 140 -11.40 12.63 20.96
CA ILE A 140 -10.29 12.96 20.06
C ILE A 140 -10.75 12.95 18.61
N TYR A 141 -11.44 11.90 18.16
CA TYR A 141 -11.92 11.83 16.78
C TYR A 141 -12.83 13.02 16.45
N MET A 142 -13.76 13.39 17.33
CA MET A 142 -14.61 14.57 17.14
C MET A 142 -13.83 15.90 17.11
N MET A 143 -12.67 16.00 17.76
CA MET A 143 -11.82 17.19 17.65
C MET A 143 -11.22 17.35 16.27
N PHE A 144 -10.94 16.26 15.56
CA PHE A 144 -10.39 16.27 14.21
C PHE A 144 -11.48 16.30 13.14
N ILE A 145 -12.59 15.59 13.36
CA ILE A 145 -13.74 15.53 12.46
C ILE A 145 -14.77 16.58 12.90
N ASN A 146 -14.45 17.86 12.66
CA ASN A 146 -15.34 18.98 12.99
C ASN A 146 -15.70 19.81 11.75
N SER A 147 -16.57 20.80 11.92
CA SER A 147 -17.05 21.65 10.82
C SER A 147 -15.94 22.36 10.02
N ASN A 148 -14.83 22.69 10.67
CA ASN A 148 -13.68 23.37 10.05
C ASN A 148 -12.60 22.38 9.58
N SER A 149 -12.89 21.09 9.53
CA SER A 149 -11.88 20.07 9.25
C SER A 149 -11.46 20.08 7.79
N ASN A 150 -10.16 19.97 7.55
CA ASN A 150 -9.58 19.72 6.23
C ASN A 150 -9.28 18.23 6.03
N LEU A 151 -9.90 17.33 6.80
CA LEU A 151 -9.62 15.91 6.78
C LEU A 151 -9.85 15.31 5.39
N LYS A 152 -8.82 14.65 4.85
CA LYS A 152 -8.85 13.95 3.56
C LYS A 152 -8.75 12.44 3.73
N HIS A 153 -8.08 11.99 4.77
CA HIS A 153 -7.88 10.57 5.06
C HIS A 153 -8.24 10.29 6.52
N LEU A 154 -9.26 9.45 6.70
CA LEU A 154 -9.76 8.97 7.99
C LEU A 154 -9.58 7.46 8.09
N GLU A 155 -8.88 7.02 9.13
CA GLU A 155 -8.91 5.62 9.55
C GLU A 155 -9.86 5.47 10.74
N LEU A 156 -10.90 4.65 10.59
CA LEU A 156 -11.82 4.38 11.68
C LEU A 156 -11.18 3.48 12.74
N PRO A 157 -11.52 3.70 14.02
CA PRO A 157 -10.99 2.89 15.11
C PRO A 157 -11.55 1.46 15.09
N GLN A 158 -10.69 0.47 15.37
CA GLN A 158 -11.06 -0.94 15.45
C GLN A 158 -11.85 -1.25 16.75
N HIS A 159 -12.77 -2.22 16.67
CA HIS A 159 -13.58 -2.74 17.80
C HIS A 159 -14.58 -1.75 18.43
N MET A 160 -14.95 -0.69 17.72
CA MET A 160 -15.83 0.36 18.21
C MET A 160 -17.23 0.26 17.58
N ARG A 161 -18.25 -0.17 18.34
CA ARG A 161 -19.60 -0.47 17.80
C ARG A 161 -20.61 0.70 17.78
N ARG A 162 -20.17 1.97 17.86
CA ARG A 162 -20.92 3.25 17.68
C ARG A 162 -20.32 4.31 18.60
N LEU A 163 -19.29 5.00 18.15
CA LEU A 163 -18.66 6.03 18.98
C LEU A 163 -18.91 7.44 18.53
N ILE A 164 -19.02 7.67 17.23
CA ILE A 164 -19.11 9.03 16.69
C ILE A 164 -20.50 9.20 16.09
N ASP A 165 -21.20 10.24 16.54
CA ASP A 165 -22.35 10.77 15.80
C ASP A 165 -21.76 11.59 14.65
N PHE A 166 -21.72 10.98 13.47
CA PHE A 166 -21.12 11.59 12.30
C PHE A 166 -22.03 12.66 11.69
N CYS A 167 -23.33 12.67 12.02
CA CYS A 167 -24.25 13.73 11.58
C CYS A 167 -23.79 15.10 12.07
N ALA A 168 -23.27 15.18 13.30
CA ALA A 168 -22.69 16.40 13.86
C ALA A 168 -21.39 16.85 13.16
N CYS A 169 -20.80 15.98 12.33
CA CYS A 169 -19.50 16.15 11.69
C CYS A 169 -19.59 16.39 10.16
N ARG A 170 -20.78 16.75 9.66
CA ARG A 170 -21.13 16.81 8.22
C ARG A 170 -20.10 17.53 7.35
N GLU A 171 -19.75 18.77 7.68
CA GLU A 171 -18.84 19.57 6.86
C GLU A 171 -17.43 18.94 6.82
N GLY A 172 -16.96 18.38 7.93
CA GLY A 172 -15.62 17.78 8.03
C GLY A 172 -15.46 16.45 7.29
N LEU A 173 -16.54 15.71 7.04
CA LEU A 173 -16.52 14.45 6.27
C LEU A 173 -16.86 14.64 4.79
N SER A 174 -17.49 15.77 4.43
CA SER A 174 -17.95 16.03 3.06
C SER A 174 -16.85 16.06 2.01
N GLN A 175 -15.60 16.31 2.44
CA GLN A 175 -14.43 16.37 1.57
C GLN A 175 -13.46 15.19 1.75
N LEU A 176 -13.91 14.13 2.42
CA LEU A 176 -13.10 12.95 2.68
C LEU A 176 -12.82 12.23 1.34
N LEU A 177 -11.56 11.87 1.12
CA LEU A 177 -11.09 11.18 -0.10
C LEU A 177 -10.70 9.74 0.18
N VAL A 178 -10.18 9.46 1.38
CA VAL A 178 -9.71 8.15 1.79
C VAL A 178 -10.40 7.74 3.08
N LEU A 179 -11.00 6.55 3.07
CA LEU A 179 -11.55 5.90 4.26
C LEU A 179 -10.89 4.55 4.44
N GLU A 180 -10.33 4.31 5.62
CA GLU A 180 -9.99 2.96 6.07
C GLU A 180 -10.94 2.55 7.19
N CYS A 181 -11.52 1.36 7.09
CA CYS A 181 -12.51 0.89 8.06
C CYS A 181 -12.52 -0.62 8.21
N ASN A 182 -13.20 -1.09 9.24
CA ASN A 182 -13.52 -2.51 9.42
C ASN A 182 -15.03 -2.69 9.17
N ALA A 183 -15.43 -3.67 8.36
CA ALA A 183 -16.83 -3.92 8.02
C ALA A 183 -17.67 -4.37 9.23
N ASN A 184 -17.03 -4.86 10.31
CA ASN A 184 -17.69 -5.20 11.57
C ASN A 184 -18.07 -3.96 12.40
N TYR A 185 -17.75 -2.75 11.92
CA TYR A 185 -18.26 -1.51 12.48
C TYR A 185 -19.77 -1.44 12.31
N ASP A 186 -20.42 -0.64 13.15
CA ASP A 186 -21.88 -0.53 13.10
C ASP A 186 -22.39 0.03 11.76
N SER A 187 -23.40 -0.63 11.19
CA SER A 187 -24.03 -0.22 9.93
C SER A 187 -24.67 1.17 10.02
N GLY A 188 -25.24 1.53 11.18
CA GLY A 188 -25.79 2.87 11.45
C GLY A 188 -24.78 3.98 11.17
N SER A 189 -23.56 3.82 11.67
CA SER A 189 -22.46 4.77 11.48
C SER A 189 -22.07 4.90 10.02
N PHE A 190 -22.06 3.80 9.26
CA PHE A 190 -21.80 3.87 7.83
C PHE A 190 -22.96 4.53 7.07
N TYR A 191 -24.22 4.35 7.48
CA TYR A 191 -25.33 5.11 6.89
C TYR A 191 -25.17 6.62 7.10
N GLU A 192 -24.77 7.06 8.29
CA GLU A 192 -24.51 8.49 8.54
C GLU A 192 -23.40 9.03 7.65
N ILE A 193 -22.26 8.32 7.54
CA ILE A 193 -21.18 8.70 6.61
C ILE A 193 -21.71 8.69 5.17
N ALA A 194 -22.53 7.71 4.82
CA ALA A 194 -23.18 7.58 3.51
C ALA A 194 -24.25 8.64 3.25
N GLU A 195 -24.63 9.49 4.19
CA GLU A 195 -25.46 10.68 3.93
C GLU A 195 -24.64 11.94 3.66
N ILE A 196 -23.35 11.90 3.99
CA ILE A 196 -22.47 13.08 4.02
C ILE A 196 -21.41 12.98 2.93
N CYS A 197 -20.70 11.87 2.88
CA CYS A 197 -19.53 11.70 2.04
C CYS A 197 -19.92 11.17 0.65
N ARG A 198 -19.50 11.90 -0.39
CA ARG A 198 -19.76 11.59 -1.80
C ARG A 198 -18.50 11.58 -2.66
N SER A 199 -17.35 11.85 -2.04
CA SER A 199 -16.07 12.14 -2.69
C SER A 199 -14.98 11.10 -2.44
N LEU A 200 -15.30 9.93 -1.86
CA LEU A 200 -14.28 8.91 -1.64
C LEU A 200 -13.70 8.45 -2.98
N GLN A 201 -12.37 8.48 -3.03
CA GLN A 201 -11.54 7.99 -4.14
C GLN A 201 -10.82 6.70 -3.76
N LYS A 202 -10.57 6.49 -2.47
CA LYS A 202 -9.88 5.31 -1.95
C LYS A 202 -10.62 4.73 -0.74
N LEU A 203 -10.88 3.44 -0.79
CA LEU A 203 -11.52 2.69 0.29
C LEU A 203 -10.68 1.47 0.64
N ILE A 204 -10.32 1.33 1.92
CA ILE A 204 -9.61 0.17 2.47
C ILE A 204 -10.50 -0.47 3.54
N VAL A 205 -10.80 -1.76 3.39
CA VAL A 205 -11.76 -2.46 4.25
C VAL A 205 -11.18 -3.77 4.79
N ASP A 206 -11.11 -3.87 6.13
CA ASP A 206 -11.05 -5.16 6.82
C ASP A 206 -12.48 -5.76 6.80
N CYS A 207 -12.75 -6.69 5.87
CA CYS A 207 -14.08 -7.13 5.47
C CYS A 207 -14.34 -8.60 5.86
N ASP A 208 -14.52 -8.83 7.16
CA ASP A 208 -14.84 -10.16 7.70
C ASP A 208 -16.33 -10.50 7.60
N HIS A 209 -17.22 -9.49 7.57
CA HIS A 209 -18.67 -9.68 7.46
C HIS A 209 -19.30 -8.65 6.53
N ASP A 210 -20.44 -9.02 5.94
CA ASP A 210 -21.22 -8.12 5.10
C ASP A 210 -21.82 -6.97 5.93
N ASN A 211 -21.98 -5.80 5.30
CA ASN A 211 -22.48 -4.61 5.99
C ASN A 211 -23.28 -3.69 5.06
N ASP A 212 -24.60 -3.58 5.32
CA ASP A 212 -25.52 -2.80 4.49
C ASP A 212 -25.23 -1.29 4.49
N GLY A 213 -24.74 -0.77 5.63
CA GLY A 213 -24.36 0.63 5.77
C GLY A 213 -23.13 0.92 4.91
N LEU A 214 -22.10 0.08 4.97
CA LEU A 214 -20.90 0.20 4.13
C LEU A 214 -21.24 0.03 2.65
N ALA A 215 -22.09 -0.93 2.31
CA ALA A 215 -22.60 -1.11 0.96
C ALA A 215 -23.32 0.16 0.47
N THR A 216 -24.11 0.80 1.32
CA THR A 216 -24.79 2.07 0.99
C THR A 216 -23.81 3.23 0.83
N LEU A 217 -22.76 3.28 1.67
CA LEU A 217 -21.67 4.24 1.52
C LEU A 217 -21.01 4.10 0.15
N ILE A 218 -20.66 2.87 -0.26
CA ILE A 218 -20.04 2.59 -1.56
C ILE A 218 -20.95 3.05 -2.71
N ARG A 219 -22.24 2.71 -2.68
CA ARG A 219 -23.20 3.10 -3.74
C ARG A 219 -23.28 4.60 -3.95
N ASN A 220 -23.08 5.36 -2.88
CA ASN A 220 -23.25 6.82 -2.91
C ASN A 220 -21.99 7.57 -3.37
N GLN A 221 -20.88 6.89 -3.71
CA GLN A 221 -19.67 7.56 -4.18
C GLN A 221 -19.73 7.86 -5.68
N HIS A 222 -19.11 8.97 -6.08
CA HIS A 222 -19.08 9.44 -7.47
C HIS A 222 -17.72 9.26 -8.17
N GLY A 223 -16.72 8.75 -7.47
CA GLY A 223 -15.35 8.71 -7.99
C GLY A 223 -14.45 7.72 -7.25
N LEU A 224 -15.00 6.59 -6.80
CA LEU A 224 -14.20 5.57 -6.13
C LEU A 224 -13.28 4.90 -7.16
N GLU A 225 -11.98 5.11 -7.02
CA GLU A 225 -10.95 4.68 -7.98
C GLU A 225 -10.11 3.51 -7.44
N TYR A 226 -9.89 3.47 -6.13
CA TYR A 226 -9.06 2.46 -5.45
C TYR A 226 -9.86 1.73 -4.38
N LEU A 227 -9.78 0.41 -4.42
CA LEU A 227 -10.35 -0.49 -3.43
C LEU A 227 -9.29 -1.48 -2.94
N GLU A 228 -9.16 -1.59 -1.62
CA GLU A 228 -8.45 -2.69 -0.97
C GLU A 228 -9.38 -3.40 0.01
N ILE A 229 -9.52 -4.71 -0.14
CA ILE A 229 -10.34 -5.55 0.73
C ILE A 229 -9.47 -6.67 1.30
N ALA A 230 -9.50 -6.82 2.61
CA ALA A 230 -8.82 -7.86 3.36
C ALA A 230 -9.84 -8.63 4.19
N SER A 231 -9.92 -9.95 4.08
CA SER A 231 -10.83 -10.77 4.90
C SER A 231 -10.08 -11.91 5.59
N LEU A 232 -10.28 -12.08 6.90
CA LEU A 232 -9.71 -13.20 7.65
C LEU A 232 -10.62 -14.42 7.69
N GLU A 233 -11.93 -14.21 7.50
CA GLU A 233 -12.95 -15.28 7.55
C GLU A 233 -13.31 -15.80 6.14
N GLY A 234 -13.29 -14.92 5.13
CA GLY A 234 -13.62 -15.30 3.75
C GLY A 234 -15.12 -15.45 3.47
N ASP A 235 -15.99 -15.04 4.40
CA ASP A 235 -17.44 -15.06 4.22
C ASP A 235 -17.86 -14.13 3.08
N GLU A 236 -18.74 -14.62 2.20
CA GLU A 236 -19.18 -13.86 1.02
C GLU A 236 -20.00 -12.62 1.42
N CYS A 237 -19.43 -11.44 1.18
CA CYS A 237 -20.02 -10.13 1.43
C CYS A 237 -20.86 -9.68 0.21
N THR A 238 -22.06 -10.25 0.09
CA THR A 238 -22.94 -10.07 -1.07
C THR A 238 -23.40 -8.62 -1.27
N ASN A 239 -23.75 -7.90 -0.20
CA ASN A 239 -24.27 -6.54 -0.27
C ASN A 239 -23.17 -5.55 -0.62
N ILE A 240 -21.98 -5.69 0.00
CA ILE A 240 -20.78 -4.93 -0.37
C ILE A 240 -20.40 -5.23 -1.82
N GLY A 241 -20.32 -6.50 -2.21
CA GLY A 241 -20.00 -6.89 -3.58
C GLY A 241 -20.97 -6.29 -4.61
N ASN A 242 -22.27 -6.35 -4.37
CA ASN A 242 -23.25 -5.76 -5.27
C ASN A 242 -23.18 -4.23 -5.30
N ALA A 243 -22.82 -3.59 -4.18
CA ALA A 243 -22.56 -2.15 -4.16
C ALA A 243 -21.36 -1.77 -5.04
N LEU A 244 -20.28 -2.56 -5.04
CA LEU A 244 -19.11 -2.29 -5.87
C LEU A 244 -19.42 -2.23 -7.37
N LYS A 245 -20.41 -2.99 -7.86
CA LYS A 245 -20.86 -2.90 -9.27
C LYS A 245 -21.31 -1.50 -9.67
N THR A 246 -21.81 -0.70 -8.73
CA THR A 246 -22.19 0.70 -9.01
C THR A 246 -21.00 1.60 -9.29
N GLN A 247 -19.79 1.14 -8.92
CA GLN A 247 -18.52 1.84 -9.12
C GLN A 247 -17.71 1.20 -10.28
N ALA A 248 -18.37 0.42 -11.15
CA ALA A 248 -17.70 -0.33 -12.22
C ALA A 248 -16.94 0.55 -13.20
N ASP A 249 -17.46 1.75 -13.49
CA ASP A 249 -16.86 2.68 -14.44
C ASP A 249 -15.67 3.45 -13.85
N THR A 250 -15.62 3.63 -12.51
CA THR A 250 -14.62 4.45 -11.83
C THR A 250 -13.48 3.64 -11.23
N LEU A 251 -13.77 2.42 -10.74
CA LEU A 251 -12.76 1.57 -10.12
C LEU A 251 -11.69 1.16 -11.13
N SER A 252 -10.46 1.56 -10.83
CA SER A 252 -9.28 1.31 -11.67
C SER A 252 -8.21 0.51 -10.94
N HIS A 253 -8.27 0.42 -9.61
CA HIS A 253 -7.32 -0.32 -8.78
C HIS A 253 -8.07 -1.17 -7.76
N ILE A 254 -7.83 -2.48 -7.80
CA ILE A 254 -8.39 -3.43 -6.83
C ILE A 254 -7.26 -4.28 -6.25
N ARG A 255 -7.22 -4.36 -4.92
CA ARG A 255 -6.37 -5.28 -4.17
C ARG A 255 -7.21 -6.15 -3.25
N LEU A 256 -7.04 -7.45 -3.34
CA LEU A 256 -7.69 -8.44 -2.49
C LEU A 256 -6.62 -9.16 -1.67
N SER A 257 -6.77 -9.17 -0.34
CA SER A 257 -5.76 -9.73 0.57
C SER A 257 -6.36 -10.76 1.52
N PHE A 258 -5.53 -11.71 1.98
CA PHE A 258 -5.89 -12.84 2.84
C PHE A 258 -6.88 -13.81 2.20
N LEU A 259 -8.14 -13.82 2.63
CA LEU A 259 -9.21 -14.61 2.02
C LEU A 259 -10.11 -13.72 1.16
N ALA A 260 -10.75 -14.34 0.16
CA ALA A 260 -11.64 -13.63 -0.73
C ALA A 260 -13.08 -13.63 -0.20
N CYS A 261 -13.60 -12.44 0.09
CA CYS A 261 -14.99 -12.26 0.55
C CYS A 261 -15.92 -11.64 -0.51
N ILE A 262 -15.41 -11.30 -1.70
CA ILE A 262 -16.21 -10.76 -2.81
C ILE A 262 -16.35 -11.83 -3.88
N SER A 263 -17.53 -12.07 -4.44
CA SER A 263 -17.69 -13.04 -5.53
C SER A 263 -16.80 -12.73 -6.75
N PRO A 264 -16.13 -13.73 -7.37
CA PRO A 264 -15.36 -13.56 -8.62
C PRO A 264 -16.16 -12.87 -9.73
N LYS A 265 -17.46 -13.18 -9.79
CA LYS A 265 -18.38 -12.68 -10.82
C LYS A 265 -18.51 -11.16 -10.85
N ILE A 266 -18.26 -10.54 -9.71
CA ILE A 266 -18.34 -9.10 -9.53
C ILE A 266 -17.14 -8.44 -10.19
N LEU A 267 -15.96 -9.08 -10.11
CA LEU A 267 -14.73 -8.54 -10.69
C LEU A 267 -14.80 -8.38 -12.20
N TRP A 268 -15.55 -9.23 -12.89
CA TRP A 268 -15.73 -9.12 -14.35
C TRP A 268 -16.45 -7.85 -14.80
N SER A 269 -17.13 -7.14 -13.90
CA SER A 269 -17.78 -5.86 -14.23
C SER A 269 -16.79 -4.69 -14.35
N PHE A 270 -15.58 -4.80 -13.80
CA PHE A 270 -14.58 -3.72 -13.77
C PHE A 270 -13.76 -3.66 -15.07
N ILE A 271 -14.39 -3.30 -16.19
CA ILE A 271 -13.73 -3.26 -17.50
C ILE A 271 -12.62 -2.20 -17.61
N ASN A 272 -12.68 -1.15 -16.77
CA ASN A 272 -11.71 -0.04 -16.72
C ASN A 272 -10.54 -0.29 -15.76
N LEU A 273 -10.43 -1.52 -15.23
CA LEU A 273 -9.41 -1.88 -14.27
C LEU A 273 -8.00 -1.78 -14.88
N ARG A 274 -7.13 -1.02 -14.21
CA ARG A 274 -5.71 -0.86 -14.57
C ARG A 274 -4.81 -1.70 -13.67
N THR A 275 -5.18 -1.87 -12.40
CA THR A 275 -4.40 -2.62 -11.43
C THR A 275 -5.27 -3.65 -10.73
N LEU A 276 -4.85 -4.91 -10.80
CA LEU A 276 -5.45 -6.02 -10.07
C LEU A 276 -4.37 -6.73 -9.26
N GLN A 277 -4.55 -6.81 -7.95
CA GLN A 277 -3.58 -7.42 -7.06
C GLN A 277 -4.25 -8.44 -6.14
N PHE A 278 -3.65 -9.61 -6.02
CA PHE A 278 -4.05 -10.66 -5.11
C PHE A 278 -2.92 -10.90 -4.12
N ASP A 279 -3.19 -10.77 -2.83
CA ASP A 279 -2.28 -11.10 -1.73
C ASP A 279 -2.96 -12.13 -0.83
N LEU A 280 -3.33 -13.26 -1.45
CA LEU A 280 -4.19 -14.27 -0.85
C LEU A 280 -3.35 -15.36 -0.18
N ILE A 281 -3.85 -15.92 0.93
CA ILE A 281 -3.25 -17.08 1.59
C ILE A 281 -3.67 -18.39 0.87
N ASP A 282 -3.05 -19.52 1.24
CA ASP A 282 -3.06 -20.84 0.58
C ASP A 282 -4.38 -21.35 -0.06
N LEU A 283 -5.55 -20.86 0.35
CA LEU A 283 -6.87 -21.23 -0.20
C LEU A 283 -7.34 -20.34 -1.39
N GLY A 284 -6.54 -19.36 -1.81
CA GLY A 284 -6.94 -18.37 -2.81
C GLY A 284 -6.82 -18.77 -4.29
N ALA A 285 -6.21 -19.91 -4.64
CA ALA A 285 -5.99 -20.26 -6.07
C ALA A 285 -7.30 -20.39 -6.84
N SER A 286 -8.22 -21.23 -6.38
CA SER A 286 -9.47 -21.51 -7.09
C SER A 286 -10.25 -20.22 -7.35
N TYR A 287 -10.20 -19.29 -6.40
CA TYR A 287 -10.78 -17.97 -6.53
C TYR A 287 -10.14 -17.14 -7.65
N VAL A 288 -8.79 -17.09 -7.71
CA VAL A 288 -8.06 -16.41 -8.79
C VAL A 288 -8.29 -17.08 -10.14
N GLU A 289 -8.33 -18.41 -10.18
CA GLU A 289 -8.62 -19.18 -11.39
C GLU A 289 -10.01 -18.84 -11.93
N GLU A 290 -11.05 -18.87 -11.10
CA GLU A 290 -12.41 -18.51 -11.51
C GLU A 290 -12.47 -17.09 -12.09
N ILE A 291 -11.73 -16.14 -11.52
CA ILE A 291 -11.64 -14.78 -12.07
C ILE A 291 -11.01 -14.82 -13.45
N LEU A 292 -9.81 -15.41 -13.57
CA LEU A 292 -9.03 -15.41 -14.80
C LEU A 292 -9.69 -16.24 -15.92
N GLU A 293 -10.52 -17.23 -15.56
CA GLU A 293 -11.34 -18.06 -16.46
C GLU A 293 -12.45 -17.30 -17.18
N LEU A 294 -12.87 -16.11 -16.74
CA LEU A 294 -13.84 -15.27 -17.47
C LEU A 294 -13.45 -13.79 -17.53
N ALA A 295 -12.29 -13.44 -17.00
CA ALA A 295 -11.77 -12.08 -17.01
C ALA A 295 -11.74 -11.45 -18.42
N ASN A 296 -12.11 -10.18 -18.47
CA ASN A 296 -11.89 -9.30 -19.61
C ASN A 296 -11.49 -7.92 -19.09
N PHE A 297 -10.18 -7.70 -18.96
CA PHE A 297 -9.60 -6.45 -18.47
C PHE A 297 -8.77 -5.78 -19.57
N PRO A 298 -9.43 -5.16 -20.57
CA PRO A 298 -8.75 -4.65 -21.76
C PRO A 298 -7.70 -3.58 -21.46
N TYR A 299 -7.84 -2.84 -20.36
CA TYR A 299 -6.94 -1.75 -19.98
C TYR A 299 -5.98 -2.12 -18.83
N LEU A 300 -5.86 -3.41 -18.51
CA LEU A 300 -5.02 -3.85 -17.39
C LEU A 300 -3.54 -3.50 -17.64
N GLU A 301 -2.94 -2.81 -16.69
CA GLU A 301 -1.54 -2.41 -16.69
C GLU A 301 -0.72 -3.26 -15.70
N VAL A 302 -1.31 -3.64 -14.57
CA VAL A 302 -0.65 -4.37 -13.49
C VAL A 302 -1.50 -5.54 -13.05
N LEU A 303 -0.92 -6.75 -13.13
CA LEU A 303 -1.43 -7.94 -12.45
C LEU A 303 -0.36 -8.49 -11.51
N ASP A 304 -0.62 -8.48 -10.21
CA ASP A 304 0.26 -9.08 -9.21
C ASP A 304 -0.47 -10.18 -8.43
N ILE A 305 0.14 -11.36 -8.32
CA ILE A 305 -0.40 -12.53 -7.60
C ILE A 305 0.62 -13.00 -6.55
N PHE A 306 0.36 -12.68 -5.29
CA PHE A 306 1.19 -13.01 -4.13
C PHE A 306 0.54 -14.10 -3.27
N GLY A 307 1.35 -14.73 -2.39
CA GLY A 307 0.87 -15.55 -1.27
C GLY A 307 0.29 -16.92 -1.61
N LEU A 308 -0.01 -17.22 -2.87
CA LEU A 308 -0.54 -18.53 -3.29
C LEU A 308 0.53 -19.64 -3.21
N LYS A 309 0.27 -20.70 -2.44
CA LYS A 309 1.03 -21.97 -2.41
C LYS A 309 0.46 -23.04 -3.35
N CYS A 310 -0.23 -22.62 -4.40
CA CYS A 310 -1.13 -23.47 -5.17
C CYS A 310 -1.02 -23.27 -6.68
N GLU A 311 -1.54 -24.26 -7.40
CA GLU A 311 -1.32 -24.59 -8.80
C GLU A 311 -2.03 -23.66 -9.81
N LEU A 312 -1.65 -22.37 -9.90
CA LEU A 312 -2.16 -21.49 -10.95
C LEU A 312 -1.64 -21.93 -12.34
N HIS A 313 -2.54 -22.22 -13.28
CA HIS A 313 -2.17 -22.58 -14.65
C HIS A 313 -1.81 -21.36 -15.54
N ILE A 314 -0.69 -21.45 -16.27
CA ILE A 314 -0.16 -20.35 -17.11
C ILE A 314 -1.06 -20.02 -18.32
N ASN A 315 -1.91 -20.95 -18.75
CA ASN A 315 -2.85 -20.74 -19.85
C ASN A 315 -3.90 -19.66 -19.53
N LEU A 316 -4.31 -19.54 -18.27
CA LEU A 316 -5.22 -18.49 -17.79
C LEU A 316 -4.57 -17.10 -17.94
N LEU A 317 -3.31 -16.98 -17.55
CA LEU A 317 -2.52 -15.75 -17.75
C LEU A 317 -2.32 -15.44 -19.24
N THR A 318 -2.04 -16.46 -20.05
CA THR A 318 -1.89 -16.34 -21.51
C THR A 318 -3.15 -15.75 -22.15
N ARG A 319 -4.33 -16.22 -21.72
CA ARG A 319 -5.61 -15.74 -22.23
C ARG A 319 -5.85 -14.29 -21.86
N LEU A 320 -5.62 -13.93 -20.59
CA LEU A 320 -5.73 -12.55 -20.13
C LEU A 320 -4.83 -11.61 -20.94
N ILE A 321 -3.56 -11.97 -21.14
CA ILE A 321 -2.59 -11.17 -21.91
C ILE A 321 -3.14 -10.87 -23.31
N LYS A 322 -3.70 -11.87 -24.00
CA LYS A 322 -4.28 -11.72 -25.35
C LYS A 322 -5.51 -10.80 -25.39
N GLN A 323 -6.17 -10.59 -24.26
CA GLN A 323 -7.34 -9.70 -24.16
C GLN A 323 -6.96 -8.26 -23.79
N THR A 324 -5.75 -8.03 -23.28
CA THR A 324 -5.26 -6.67 -22.99
C THR A 324 -5.01 -5.90 -24.30
N GLN A 325 -5.33 -4.61 -24.33
CA GLN A 325 -5.08 -3.72 -25.47
C GLN A 325 -3.64 -3.18 -25.46
N HIS A 326 -2.66 -4.08 -25.27
CA HIS A 326 -1.23 -3.74 -25.18
C HIS A 326 -0.84 -2.81 -24.01
N THR A 327 -1.68 -2.74 -22.99
CA THR A 327 -1.52 -1.88 -21.81
C THR A 327 -0.65 -2.48 -20.73
N LEU A 328 -0.43 -3.81 -20.74
CA LEU A 328 0.24 -4.52 -19.66
C LEU A 328 1.69 -4.03 -19.48
N GLN A 329 1.98 -3.55 -18.27
CA GLN A 329 3.29 -3.07 -17.83
C GLN A 329 3.92 -3.99 -16.79
N ARG A 330 3.11 -4.71 -16.00
CA ARG A 330 3.59 -5.65 -14.98
C ARG A 330 2.75 -6.90 -14.93
N LEU A 331 3.44 -8.04 -14.92
CA LEU A 331 2.86 -9.34 -14.60
C LEU A 331 3.74 -10.06 -13.57
N TYR A 332 3.30 -10.06 -12.31
CA TYR A 332 3.99 -10.71 -11.22
C TYR A 332 3.17 -11.88 -10.69
N TRP A 333 3.86 -12.99 -10.43
CA TRP A 333 3.32 -14.08 -9.63
C TRP A 333 4.41 -14.76 -8.79
N ASN A 334 4.02 -15.35 -7.66
CA ASN A 334 4.91 -16.09 -6.77
C ASN A 334 5.24 -17.47 -7.32
N GLU A 335 4.22 -18.31 -7.47
CA GLU A 335 4.31 -19.71 -7.92
C GLU A 335 3.20 -19.97 -8.97
N VAL A 336 3.47 -20.90 -9.88
CA VAL A 336 2.51 -21.46 -10.85
C VAL A 336 2.80 -22.94 -10.97
N THR A 337 1.81 -23.72 -11.39
CA THR A 337 2.02 -25.13 -11.76
C THR A 337 3.08 -25.21 -12.84
N LYS A 338 3.97 -26.20 -12.77
CA LYS A 338 4.89 -26.49 -13.85
C LYS A 338 4.09 -26.64 -15.16
N PRO A 339 4.26 -25.73 -16.14
CA PRO A 339 3.44 -25.76 -17.34
C PRO A 339 3.85 -26.91 -18.25
N MET A 340 2.95 -27.33 -19.14
CA MET A 340 3.35 -28.13 -20.30
C MET A 340 4.16 -27.24 -21.26
N GLU A 341 5.00 -27.87 -22.09
CA GLU A 341 5.81 -27.11 -23.06
C GLU A 341 4.94 -26.26 -23.99
N GLU A 342 3.84 -26.81 -24.51
CA GLU A 342 2.93 -26.13 -25.43
C GLU A 342 2.27 -24.88 -24.80
N ASP A 343 1.88 -24.96 -23.54
CA ASP A 343 1.32 -23.84 -22.79
C ASP A 343 2.38 -22.75 -22.55
N LEU A 344 3.60 -23.15 -22.19
CA LEU A 344 4.70 -22.21 -21.98
C LEU A 344 5.09 -21.49 -23.28
N ARG A 345 5.11 -22.21 -24.41
CA ARG A 345 5.34 -21.61 -25.73
C ARG A 345 4.27 -20.57 -26.04
N SER A 346 3.01 -20.93 -25.87
CA SER A 346 1.85 -20.04 -26.09
C SER A 346 1.91 -18.78 -25.21
N TYR A 347 2.33 -18.93 -23.95
CA TYR A 347 2.52 -17.82 -23.02
C TYR A 347 3.60 -16.84 -23.48
N LEU A 348 4.79 -17.34 -23.82
CA LEU A 348 5.93 -16.51 -24.25
C LEU A 348 5.65 -15.79 -25.58
N GLU A 349 4.97 -16.46 -26.52
CA GLU A 349 4.52 -15.86 -27.78
C GLU A 349 3.50 -14.75 -27.52
N ALA A 350 2.51 -14.99 -26.64
CA ALA A 350 1.51 -14.00 -26.28
C ALA A 350 2.15 -12.73 -25.67
N ILE A 351 3.14 -12.88 -24.80
CA ILE A 351 3.87 -11.75 -24.21
C ILE A 351 4.61 -10.96 -25.29
N SER A 352 5.38 -11.66 -26.13
CA SER A 352 6.21 -11.03 -27.15
C SER A 352 5.38 -10.22 -28.16
N LEU A 353 4.17 -10.70 -28.47
CA LEU A 353 3.25 -10.04 -29.41
C LEU A 353 2.40 -8.94 -28.76
N ASN A 354 1.98 -9.12 -27.50
CA ASN A 354 0.95 -8.27 -26.90
C ASN A 354 1.47 -7.28 -25.86
N CYS A 355 2.70 -7.41 -25.35
CA CYS A 355 3.18 -6.61 -24.21
C CYS A 355 4.38 -5.69 -24.55
N PRO A 356 4.23 -4.69 -25.44
CA PRO A 356 5.33 -3.80 -25.83
C PRO A 356 5.77 -2.84 -24.70
N ASN A 357 4.89 -2.56 -23.74
CA ASN A 357 5.12 -1.64 -22.61
C ASN A 357 5.54 -2.35 -21.32
N LEU A 358 5.88 -3.64 -21.41
CA LEU A 358 6.21 -4.46 -20.25
C LEU A 358 7.49 -3.98 -19.56
N LYS A 359 7.38 -3.64 -18.28
CA LYS A 359 8.47 -3.20 -17.41
C LYS A 359 8.91 -4.29 -16.43
N PHE A 360 7.99 -5.15 -15.99
CA PHE A 360 8.32 -6.26 -15.10
C PHE A 360 7.54 -7.53 -15.44
N ILE A 361 8.21 -8.68 -15.40
CA ILE A 361 7.55 -9.97 -15.59
C ILE A 361 8.14 -11.13 -14.78
N THR A 362 7.29 -12.04 -14.32
CA THR A 362 7.66 -13.41 -13.90
C THR A 362 7.46 -14.42 -15.04
N ILE A 363 8.48 -15.22 -15.32
CA ILE A 363 8.51 -16.20 -16.42
C ILE A 363 8.89 -17.59 -15.91
N PRO A 364 8.13 -18.66 -16.25
CA PRO A 364 8.60 -20.04 -16.09
C PRO A 364 9.62 -20.34 -17.18
N TYR A 365 10.70 -21.05 -16.87
CA TYR A 365 11.76 -21.35 -17.83
C TYR A 365 12.07 -22.84 -17.94
N MET A 366 12.20 -23.30 -19.19
CA MET A 366 12.66 -24.62 -19.60
C MET A 366 13.58 -24.48 -20.82
N ASN A 367 14.49 -25.43 -21.07
CA ASN A 367 15.47 -25.30 -22.15
C ASN A 367 14.84 -25.40 -23.56
N GLN A 368 13.70 -26.07 -23.68
CA GLN A 368 12.96 -26.27 -24.93
C GLN A 368 12.41 -24.95 -25.50
N VAL A 369 12.24 -23.93 -24.65
CA VAL A 369 11.71 -22.61 -25.04
C VAL A 369 12.77 -21.52 -25.17
N LYS A 370 14.06 -21.88 -25.27
CA LYS A 370 15.18 -20.95 -25.35
C LYS A 370 15.00 -19.86 -26.43
N ASP A 371 14.51 -20.23 -27.61
CA ASP A 371 14.37 -19.31 -28.75
C ASP A 371 13.26 -18.28 -28.49
N LEU A 372 12.17 -18.72 -27.84
CA LEU A 372 11.06 -17.83 -27.44
C LEU A 372 11.44 -16.90 -26.29
N PHE A 373 12.25 -17.38 -25.35
CA PHE A 373 12.79 -16.55 -24.28
C PHE A 373 13.68 -15.43 -24.83
N GLU A 374 14.56 -15.73 -25.80
CA GLU A 374 15.36 -14.72 -26.49
C GLU A 374 14.47 -13.69 -27.21
N ASN A 375 13.44 -14.16 -27.94
CA ASN A 375 12.50 -13.28 -28.64
C ASN A 375 11.76 -12.33 -27.69
N LEU A 376 11.36 -12.80 -26.52
CA LEU A 376 10.72 -11.98 -25.49
C LEU A 376 11.65 -10.87 -25.02
N LEU A 377 12.92 -11.19 -24.71
CA LEU A 377 13.90 -10.20 -24.25
C LEU A 377 14.16 -9.10 -25.29
N ILE A 378 14.13 -9.45 -26.57
CA ILE A 378 14.32 -8.50 -27.69
C ILE A 378 13.06 -7.64 -27.89
N SER A 379 11.87 -8.23 -27.73
CA SER A 379 10.58 -7.58 -27.98
C SER A 379 10.21 -6.59 -26.87
N CYS A 380 10.43 -6.97 -25.60
CA CYS A 380 10.11 -6.16 -24.43
C CYS A 380 11.20 -5.12 -24.12
N LYS A 381 11.29 -4.08 -24.96
CA LYS A 381 12.34 -3.05 -24.87
C LYS A 381 12.25 -2.15 -23.62
N GLN A 382 11.10 -2.09 -22.98
CA GLN A 382 10.89 -1.33 -21.73
C GLN A 382 11.17 -2.16 -20.47
N LEU A 383 11.62 -3.42 -20.61
CA LEU A 383 11.81 -4.30 -19.47
C LEU A 383 12.88 -3.75 -18.52
N GLU A 384 12.50 -3.60 -17.26
CA GLU A 384 13.31 -3.09 -16.17
C GLU A 384 13.59 -4.16 -15.11
N GLY A 385 12.68 -5.14 -14.97
CA GLY A 385 12.85 -6.27 -14.06
C GLY A 385 12.32 -7.60 -14.61
N ILE A 386 12.98 -8.70 -14.24
CA ILE A 386 12.56 -10.06 -14.62
C ILE A 386 12.74 -11.02 -13.43
N LYS A 387 11.73 -11.84 -13.17
CA LYS A 387 11.82 -13.02 -12.30
C LYS A 387 11.76 -14.26 -13.17
N ILE A 388 12.73 -15.17 -13.01
CA ILE A 388 12.80 -16.41 -13.78
C ILE A 388 12.64 -17.59 -12.83
N VAL A 389 11.54 -18.31 -13.02
CA VAL A 389 11.15 -19.48 -12.23
C VAL A 389 11.58 -20.74 -12.96
N ILE A 390 12.39 -21.56 -12.31
CA ILE A 390 12.93 -22.78 -12.91
C ILE A 390 11.92 -23.93 -12.85
N CYS A 391 11.69 -24.61 -13.98
CA CYS A 391 10.74 -25.73 -14.07
C CYS A 391 11.40 -27.09 -14.33
N GLU A 392 12.70 -27.09 -14.65
CA GLU A 392 13.51 -28.28 -14.90
C GLU A 392 14.99 -27.96 -14.66
N LYS A 393 15.90 -28.91 -14.88
CA LYS A 393 17.34 -28.63 -14.79
C LYS A 393 17.77 -27.69 -15.93
N VAL A 394 18.19 -26.47 -15.60
CA VAL A 394 18.56 -25.43 -16.56
C VAL A 394 20.07 -25.22 -16.64
N ILE A 395 20.54 -24.88 -17.85
CA ILE A 395 21.92 -24.42 -18.07
C ILE A 395 21.97 -22.91 -17.82
N ALA A 396 22.36 -22.51 -16.60
CA ALA A 396 22.37 -21.11 -16.19
C ALA A 396 23.27 -20.22 -17.04
N ASN A 397 24.41 -20.73 -17.52
CA ASN A 397 25.32 -19.97 -18.37
C ASN A 397 24.62 -19.42 -19.63
N TRP A 398 23.78 -20.23 -20.30
CA TRP A 398 23.08 -19.78 -21.50
C TRP A 398 22.09 -18.64 -21.17
N VAL A 399 21.34 -18.77 -20.06
CA VAL A 399 20.38 -17.74 -19.64
C VAL A 399 21.10 -16.44 -19.28
N PHE A 400 22.23 -16.53 -18.56
CA PHE A 400 23.08 -15.37 -18.27
C PHE A 400 23.62 -14.69 -19.53
N GLU A 401 24.11 -15.48 -20.49
CA GLU A 401 24.58 -14.93 -21.76
C GLU A 401 23.45 -14.24 -22.53
N CYS A 402 22.27 -14.85 -22.57
CA CYS A 402 21.10 -14.30 -23.23
C CYS A 402 20.64 -13.00 -22.56
N LEU A 403 20.51 -12.98 -21.24
CA LEU A 403 20.21 -11.76 -20.47
C LEU A 403 21.26 -10.67 -20.71
N GLY A 404 22.54 -11.02 -20.71
CA GLY A 404 23.63 -10.06 -20.91
C GLY A 404 23.65 -9.44 -22.31
N LYS A 405 23.41 -10.24 -23.37
CA LYS A 405 23.54 -9.82 -24.78
C LYS A 405 22.24 -9.29 -25.40
N LYS A 406 21.07 -9.82 -25.02
CA LYS A 406 19.82 -9.67 -25.77
C LYS A 406 18.78 -8.80 -25.07
N SER A 407 18.82 -8.70 -23.75
CA SER A 407 17.83 -7.91 -23.00
C SER A 407 18.01 -6.40 -23.14
N SER A 408 16.93 -5.66 -22.87
CA SER A 408 16.94 -4.19 -22.85
C SER A 408 17.99 -3.61 -21.92
N LYS A 409 18.65 -2.52 -22.32
CA LYS A 409 19.58 -1.75 -21.46
C LYS A 409 18.91 -1.19 -20.18
N ASN A 410 17.59 -1.14 -20.14
CA ASN A 410 16.83 -0.72 -18.96
C ASN A 410 16.71 -1.82 -17.90
N LEU A 411 16.89 -3.09 -18.26
CA LEU A 411 16.82 -4.20 -17.34
C LEU A 411 17.91 -4.03 -16.27
N HIS A 412 17.48 -3.99 -15.02
CA HIS A 412 18.35 -3.81 -13.88
C HIS A 412 17.88 -4.57 -12.64
N LEU A 413 16.74 -5.25 -12.66
CA LEU A 413 16.31 -6.16 -11.60
C LEU A 413 16.25 -7.58 -12.14
N ILE A 414 17.06 -8.48 -11.57
CA ILE A 414 17.07 -9.90 -11.94
C ILE A 414 16.78 -10.72 -10.71
N ASN A 415 15.75 -11.55 -10.79
CA ASN A 415 15.34 -12.44 -9.73
C ASN A 415 15.33 -13.88 -10.23
N LEU A 416 16.15 -14.73 -9.62
CA LEU A 416 16.19 -16.16 -9.86
C LEU A 416 15.49 -16.86 -8.71
N SER A 417 14.45 -17.64 -9.01
CA SER A 417 13.70 -18.41 -7.99
C SER A 417 14.57 -19.46 -7.30
N GLU A 418 14.03 -20.17 -6.31
CA GLU A 418 14.70 -21.38 -5.82
C GLU A 418 14.90 -22.42 -6.93
N GLY A 419 15.93 -23.26 -6.79
CA GLY A 419 16.28 -24.33 -7.72
C GLY A 419 17.31 -23.99 -8.81
N TRP A 420 17.76 -22.74 -8.93
CA TRP A 420 18.85 -22.37 -9.86
C TRP A 420 20.22 -22.84 -9.37
N TRP A 421 21.02 -23.40 -10.28
CA TRP A 421 22.39 -23.84 -10.02
C TRP A 421 23.35 -23.23 -11.04
N PHE A 422 24.42 -22.59 -10.56
CA PHE A 422 25.49 -22.03 -11.38
C PHE A 422 26.79 -21.96 -10.57
N SER A 423 27.91 -21.96 -11.28
CA SER A 423 29.24 -21.76 -10.72
C SER A 423 29.57 -20.27 -10.54
N HIS A 424 30.51 -19.99 -9.63
CA HIS A 424 31.11 -18.65 -9.48
C HIS A 424 31.73 -18.12 -10.79
N THR A 425 32.25 -19.00 -11.67
CA THR A 425 32.80 -18.62 -12.98
C THR A 425 31.74 -18.14 -13.95
N GLU A 426 30.59 -18.82 -14.04
CA GLU A 426 29.46 -18.41 -14.88
C GLU A 426 28.86 -17.09 -14.38
N LEU A 427 28.71 -16.94 -13.06
CA LEU A 427 28.21 -15.71 -12.46
C LEU A 427 29.17 -14.53 -12.68
N GLU A 428 30.48 -14.73 -12.52
CA GLU A 428 31.45 -13.69 -12.78
C GLU A 428 31.46 -13.28 -14.26
N ALA A 429 31.34 -14.23 -15.19
CA ALA A 429 31.21 -13.93 -16.61
C ALA A 429 29.96 -13.08 -16.89
N PHE A 430 28.83 -13.44 -16.28
CA PHE A 430 27.60 -12.68 -16.37
C PHE A 430 27.76 -11.22 -15.90
N PHE A 431 28.32 -11.00 -14.71
CA PHE A 431 28.51 -9.64 -14.19
C PHE A 431 29.50 -8.80 -15.01
N LYS A 432 30.51 -9.42 -15.65
CA LYS A 432 31.39 -8.72 -16.60
C LYS A 432 30.61 -8.14 -17.79
N MET A 433 29.58 -8.84 -18.25
CA MET A 433 28.71 -8.37 -19.34
C MET A 433 27.81 -7.19 -18.93
N TRP A 434 27.68 -6.92 -17.62
CA TRP A 434 26.78 -5.90 -17.07
C TRP A 434 27.44 -4.55 -16.77
N LYS A 435 28.77 -4.42 -16.97
CA LYS A 435 29.54 -3.24 -16.53
C LYS A 435 29.08 -1.89 -17.10
N GLU A 436 28.53 -1.88 -18.32
CA GLU A 436 28.09 -0.64 -19.00
C GLU A 436 26.58 -0.40 -18.89
N ARG A 437 25.91 -1.11 -17.98
CA ARG A 437 24.46 -1.03 -17.79
C ARG A 437 24.13 -0.35 -16.47
N LYS A 438 22.85 -0.05 -16.26
CA LYS A 438 22.36 0.41 -14.97
C LYS A 438 22.75 -0.61 -13.89
N PRO A 439 23.25 -0.16 -12.72
CA PRO A 439 23.58 -1.03 -11.60
C PRO A 439 22.42 -1.95 -11.23
N MET A 440 22.72 -3.25 -11.11
CA MET A 440 21.71 -4.30 -10.98
C MET A 440 21.26 -4.51 -9.53
N ILE A 441 19.97 -4.79 -9.32
CA ILE A 441 19.45 -5.48 -8.15
C ILE A 441 19.43 -6.96 -8.50
N PHE A 442 20.31 -7.73 -7.84
CA PHE A 442 20.42 -9.16 -8.07
C PHE A 442 19.80 -9.92 -6.91
N ILE A 443 18.80 -10.73 -7.21
CA ILE A 443 18.09 -11.58 -6.26
C ILE A 443 18.39 -13.03 -6.61
N SER A 444 19.04 -13.74 -5.70
CA SER A 444 19.48 -15.12 -5.89
C SER A 444 18.78 -16.09 -4.95
N PRO A 445 18.68 -17.38 -5.31
CA PRO A 445 18.22 -18.43 -4.41
C PRO A 445 19.00 -18.44 -3.09
N ARG A 446 18.33 -18.87 -2.01
CA ARG A 446 18.99 -19.09 -0.71
C ARG A 446 20.18 -20.06 -0.81
N ASP A 447 20.05 -21.13 -1.58
CA ASP A 447 21.10 -22.16 -1.72
C ASP A 447 22.38 -21.62 -2.37
N THR A 448 22.29 -20.55 -3.17
CA THR A 448 23.44 -19.91 -3.82
C THR A 448 24.46 -19.38 -2.80
N ILE A 449 24.04 -19.09 -1.58
CA ILE A 449 24.86 -18.47 -0.53
C ILE A 449 25.68 -19.52 0.23
N GLN A 450 25.40 -20.81 0.04
CA GLN A 450 26.22 -21.86 0.65
C GLN A 450 27.61 -21.94 0.00
N ASP A 451 27.78 -21.44 -1.23
CA ASP A 451 29.07 -21.38 -1.91
C ASP A 451 29.80 -20.05 -1.65
N ARG A 452 30.86 -20.11 -0.83
CA ARG A 452 31.72 -18.96 -0.51
C ARG A 452 32.35 -18.31 -1.75
N LYS A 453 32.59 -19.07 -2.83
CA LYS A 453 33.15 -18.50 -4.07
C LYS A 453 32.13 -17.63 -4.78
N ILE A 454 30.84 -18.01 -4.75
CA ILE A 454 29.76 -17.21 -5.32
C ILE A 454 29.58 -15.93 -4.52
N ILE A 455 29.55 -16.01 -3.17
CA ILE A 455 29.48 -14.84 -2.31
C ILE A 455 30.62 -13.86 -2.61
N GLY A 456 31.86 -14.36 -2.70
CA GLY A 456 33.03 -13.52 -3.00
C GLY A 456 32.93 -12.81 -4.36
N VAL A 457 32.29 -13.43 -5.36
CA VAL A 457 31.98 -12.77 -6.63
C VAL A 457 30.94 -11.67 -6.42
N ILE A 458 29.84 -11.93 -5.72
CA ILE A 458 28.78 -10.93 -5.49
C ILE A 458 29.34 -9.70 -4.74
N GLU A 459 30.09 -9.92 -3.65
CA GLU A 459 30.71 -8.84 -2.86
C GLU A 459 31.66 -7.99 -3.71
N LYS A 460 32.48 -8.62 -4.55
CA LYS A 460 33.36 -7.92 -5.50
C LYS A 460 32.56 -7.00 -6.42
N TYR A 461 31.45 -7.45 -6.99
CA TYR A 461 30.66 -6.64 -7.94
C TYR A 461 29.73 -5.62 -7.27
N LEU A 462 29.42 -5.79 -5.97
CA LEU A 462 28.84 -4.74 -5.13
C LEU A 462 29.83 -3.59 -4.93
N GLN A 463 31.09 -3.89 -4.59
CA GLN A 463 32.14 -2.88 -4.43
C GLN A 463 32.46 -2.14 -5.74
N LEU A 464 32.42 -2.85 -6.87
CA LEU A 464 32.60 -2.25 -8.20
C LEU A 464 31.38 -1.43 -8.67
N GLY A 465 30.27 -1.43 -7.93
CA GLY A 465 29.05 -0.71 -8.28
C GLY A 465 28.25 -1.31 -9.45
N THR A 466 28.64 -2.48 -9.96
CA THR A 466 27.87 -3.20 -11.00
C THR A 466 26.57 -3.76 -10.41
N ILE A 467 26.62 -4.22 -9.16
CA ILE A 467 25.44 -4.59 -8.38
C ILE A 467 25.18 -3.43 -7.41
N LYS A 468 23.96 -2.88 -7.45
CA LYS A 468 23.49 -1.87 -6.51
C LYS A 468 23.08 -2.49 -5.18
N LYS A 469 22.39 -3.64 -5.25
CA LYS A 469 21.88 -4.36 -4.08
C LYS A 469 21.79 -5.83 -4.41
N HIS A 470 22.29 -6.66 -3.50
CA HIS A 470 22.05 -8.10 -3.50
C HIS A 470 20.99 -8.41 -2.45
N ILE A 471 20.04 -9.29 -2.78
CA ILE A 471 19.02 -9.77 -1.86
C ILE A 471 19.00 -11.28 -1.92
N ASP A 472 19.05 -11.90 -0.76
CA ASP A 472 18.79 -13.30 -0.57
C ASP A 472 17.32 -13.51 -0.18
N ILE A 473 16.65 -14.39 -0.89
CA ILE A 473 15.27 -14.75 -0.56
C ILE A 473 15.25 -16.25 -0.33
N GLY A 474 14.76 -16.68 0.83
CA GLY A 474 14.12 -17.99 0.94
C GLY A 474 12.64 -17.81 0.62
N PHE A 475 12.09 -18.62 -0.27
CA PHE A 475 10.71 -18.74 -0.79
C PHE A 475 9.84 -17.49 -1.03
N ASP A 476 9.96 -16.39 -0.29
CA ASP A 476 8.91 -15.39 -0.18
C ASP A 476 9.37 -13.95 -0.47
N MET A 477 8.94 -13.45 -1.63
CA MET A 477 9.04 -12.04 -2.04
C MET A 477 8.10 -11.10 -1.27
N ASN A 478 7.25 -11.60 -0.36
CA ASN A 478 6.41 -10.77 0.51
C ASN A 478 7.21 -9.74 1.33
N HIS A 479 8.50 -9.98 1.55
CA HIS A 479 9.37 -9.11 2.33
C HIS A 479 10.02 -7.96 1.57
N ILE A 480 9.96 -7.91 0.23
CA ILE A 480 10.47 -6.73 -0.50
C ILE A 480 9.34 -5.71 -0.68
N ARG A 481 8.84 -5.19 0.45
CA ARG A 481 7.92 -4.03 0.50
C ARG A 481 8.40 -2.90 -0.42
N TRP A 482 9.71 -2.67 -0.54
CA TRP A 482 10.24 -1.64 -1.46
C TRP A 482 10.00 -1.94 -2.95
N ILE A 483 9.92 -3.18 -3.44
CA ILE A 483 9.52 -3.46 -4.84
C ILE A 483 8.00 -3.30 -4.99
N LYS A 484 7.22 -3.73 -3.97
CA LYS A 484 5.76 -3.51 -3.92
C LYS A 484 5.42 -2.00 -3.93
N ASP A 485 6.21 -1.18 -3.22
CA ASP A 485 5.98 0.26 -3.03
C ASP A 485 6.68 1.17 -4.07
N SER A 486 7.85 0.77 -4.60
CA SER A 486 8.60 1.60 -5.59
C SER A 486 7.93 1.70 -6.95
N TRP A 487 6.86 0.95 -7.17
CA TRP A 487 6.12 0.93 -8.42
C TRP A 487 4.60 1.00 -8.25
N ARG A 488 4.11 1.69 -7.20
CA ARG A 488 2.71 2.09 -7.10
C ARG A 488 2.39 3.02 -8.28
N ILE A 489 1.72 2.48 -9.30
CA ILE A 489 0.99 3.26 -10.28
C ILE A 489 -0.40 3.44 -9.64
N GLY A 490 -0.68 4.65 -9.19
CA GLY A 490 -1.91 5.01 -8.47
C GLY A 490 -1.93 6.51 -8.19
N PRO A 491 -3.11 7.10 -7.92
CA PRO A 491 -3.24 8.54 -7.76
C PRO A 491 -2.37 9.06 -6.60
N VAL A 492 -1.93 10.32 -6.74
CA VAL A 492 -0.86 10.99 -5.97
C VAL A 492 -1.11 11.11 -4.46
N TYR A 493 -2.27 10.67 -3.96
CA TYR A 493 -2.72 10.84 -2.58
C TYR A 493 -1.92 10.05 -1.52
N ASP A 494 -0.99 9.18 -1.93
CA ASP A 494 -0.11 8.40 -1.05
C ASP A 494 1.29 9.04 -0.84
N ARG A 495 1.52 10.30 -1.25
CA ARG A 495 2.80 11.02 -1.03
C ARG A 495 2.80 11.99 0.14
#